data_AF-A0A240PJX1-F1
#
_entry.id   AF-A0A240PJX1-F1
#
_cell.length_a   1.000
_cell.length_b   1.000
_cell.length_c   1.000
_cell.angle_alpha   90.00
_cell.angle_beta   90.00
_cell.angle_gamma   90.00
#
_symmetry.space_group_name_H-M   'P 1'
#
loop_
_entity.id
_entity.type
_entity.pdbx_description
1 polymer ?
#
loop_
_entity_poly.entity_id
_entity_poly.type
_entity_poly.pdbx_seq_one_letter_code
_entity_poly.pdbx_strand_id
1 'polypeptide(L)'
;MLPKRRMLLNSDEKRKTLQNVAMARGRLKGALSNKNVSSDDDSDSDDSAEDQQAKKQRMDADTSYEPYIMKLFDRSIDLARFRENSPLYPLCRAWMKNQPRAKDTEVSEVKVPRPAIKREYNPDIVEQFMNGDLCEITEMPRPEPAHDMQPFCIKKAEPVGDFEINQSSLDKDDLMNEHLAKWKKIRDTWISHREQYEAKRYGTSLKLLEALERED
;
A
#
# COMPACT_ATOMS: atom_id res chain seq x y z
N MET A 1 -26.01 -19.57 24.64
CA MET A 1 -24.72 -20.28 24.50
C MET A 1 -24.60 -20.77 23.05
N LEU A 2 -23.57 -20.40 22.31
CA LEU A 2 -23.34 -20.84 20.92
C LEU A 2 -22.25 -21.93 20.90
N PRO A 3 -22.40 -23.03 20.14
CA PRO A 3 -21.42 -24.12 20.15
C PRO A 3 -20.26 -23.83 19.17
N LYS A 4 -19.02 -24.02 19.65
CA LYS A 4 -17.78 -23.98 18.86
C LYS A 4 -17.65 -25.24 18.00
N ARG A 5 -17.61 -25.10 16.67
CA ARG A 5 -17.22 -26.18 15.74
C ARG A 5 -15.69 -26.30 15.68
N ARG A 6 -15.13 -27.41 16.17
CA ARG A 6 -13.75 -27.84 15.86
C ARG A 6 -13.78 -28.64 14.56
N MET A 7 -13.01 -28.21 13.56
CA MET A 7 -12.78 -29.01 12.35
C MET A 7 -11.67 -30.01 12.64
N LEU A 8 -12.01 -31.30 12.70
CA LEU A 8 -11.04 -32.38 12.69
C LEU A 8 -10.66 -32.63 11.22
N LEU A 9 -9.42 -32.30 10.83
CA LEU A 9 -8.88 -32.77 9.55
C LEU A 9 -8.75 -34.30 9.62
N ASN A 10 -9.21 -34.98 8.56
CA ASN A 10 -9.22 -36.44 8.48
C ASN A 10 -7.79 -37.00 8.44
N SER A 11 -7.55 -38.05 9.24
CA SER A 11 -6.25 -38.73 9.42
C SER A 11 -5.59 -39.17 8.10
N ASP A 12 -6.40 -39.50 7.09
CA ASP A 12 -5.92 -39.97 5.78
C ASP A 12 -5.21 -38.89 4.97
N GLU A 13 -5.62 -37.63 5.14
CA GLU A 13 -5.03 -36.49 4.43
C GLU A 13 -3.63 -36.20 4.98
N LYS A 14 -3.44 -36.40 6.29
CA LYS A 14 -2.14 -36.31 6.96
C LYS A 14 -1.19 -37.44 6.55
N ARG A 15 -1.70 -38.64 6.26
CA ARG A 15 -0.86 -39.76 5.75
C ARG A 15 -0.39 -39.51 4.33
N LYS A 16 -1.27 -39.00 3.46
CA LYS A 16 -0.92 -38.65 2.07
C LYS A 16 0.12 -37.53 1.99
N THR A 17 0.01 -36.51 2.85
CA THR A 17 0.99 -35.41 2.86
C THR A 17 2.37 -35.89 3.29
N LEU A 18 2.47 -36.73 4.32
CA LEU A 18 3.75 -37.29 4.78
C LEU A 18 4.41 -38.21 3.73
N GLN A 19 3.62 -39.02 3.02
CA GLN A 19 4.13 -39.87 1.93
C GLN A 19 4.70 -39.04 0.77
N ASN A 20 4.04 -37.94 0.41
CA ASN A 20 4.52 -37.03 -0.63
C ASN A 20 5.83 -36.34 -0.25
N VAL A 21 5.99 -35.94 1.02
CA VAL A 21 7.22 -35.35 1.54
C VAL A 21 8.39 -36.36 1.52
N ALA A 22 8.13 -37.61 1.87
CA ALA A 22 9.14 -38.67 1.83
C ALA A 22 9.61 -38.94 0.38
N MET A 23 8.69 -39.00 -0.59
CA MET A 23 9.05 -39.16 -2.00
C MET A 23 9.83 -37.97 -2.57
N ALA A 24 9.49 -36.75 -2.16
CA ALA A 24 10.21 -35.55 -2.57
C ALA A 24 11.67 -35.54 -2.05
N ARG A 25 11.90 -35.97 -0.81
CA ARG A 25 13.24 -36.08 -0.22
C ARG A 25 14.11 -37.15 -0.92
N GLY A 26 13.53 -38.29 -1.29
CA GLY A 26 14.25 -39.35 -2.00
C GLY A 26 14.79 -38.89 -3.37
N ARG A 27 13.99 -38.14 -4.13
CA ARG A 27 14.38 -37.60 -5.44
C ARG A 27 15.53 -36.60 -5.35
N LEU A 28 15.50 -35.72 -4.35
CA LEU A 28 16.56 -34.72 -4.12
C LEU A 28 17.91 -35.35 -3.76
N LYS A 29 17.92 -36.46 -3.00
CA LYS A 29 19.16 -37.12 -2.61
C LYS A 29 19.86 -37.79 -3.81
N GLY A 30 19.10 -38.32 -4.77
CA GLY A 30 19.67 -38.90 -6.00
C GLY A 30 20.25 -37.85 -6.96
N ALA A 31 19.71 -36.64 -6.97
CA ALA A 31 20.23 -35.56 -7.82
C ALA A 31 21.57 -34.99 -7.33
N LEU A 32 21.82 -35.01 -6.01
CA LEU A 32 23.05 -34.48 -5.43
C LEU A 32 24.24 -35.44 -5.51
N SER A 33 24.03 -36.76 -5.60
CA SER A 33 25.14 -37.72 -5.68
C SER A 33 25.91 -37.67 -7.00
N ASN A 34 25.31 -37.13 -8.06
CA ASN A 34 25.92 -37.12 -9.39
C ASN A 34 26.89 -35.94 -9.62
N LYS A 35 27.12 -35.08 -8.62
CA LYS A 35 27.88 -33.82 -8.79
C LYS A 35 29.36 -33.88 -8.38
N ASN A 36 29.86 -35.02 -7.87
CA ASN A 36 31.22 -35.12 -7.30
C ASN A 36 32.20 -36.03 -8.08
N VAL A 37 32.00 -36.28 -9.38
CA VAL A 37 32.98 -37.03 -10.19
C VAL A 37 33.30 -36.25 -11.46
N SER A 38 34.43 -35.53 -11.44
CA SER A 38 35.24 -35.06 -12.58
C SER A 38 35.77 -33.65 -12.34
N SER A 39 36.92 -33.53 -11.68
CA SER A 39 37.72 -32.30 -11.59
C SER A 39 39.17 -32.71 -11.39
N ASP A 40 39.85 -33.06 -12.48
CA ASP A 40 41.31 -33.12 -12.62
C ASP A 40 41.62 -32.63 -14.04
N ASP A 41 42.29 -31.49 -14.19
CA ASP A 41 43.49 -31.33 -15.05
C ASP A 41 44.10 -29.92 -14.90
N ASP A 42 45.43 -29.90 -14.92
CA ASP A 42 46.36 -28.82 -14.61
C ASP A 42 46.47 -27.74 -15.71
N SER A 43 46.81 -26.50 -15.35
CA SER A 43 47.70 -25.66 -16.18
C SER A 43 48.25 -24.45 -15.42
N ASP A 44 49.56 -24.44 -15.31
CA ASP A 44 50.48 -23.44 -14.74
C ASP A 44 50.89 -22.41 -15.81
N SER A 45 50.89 -21.10 -15.50
CA SER A 45 51.78 -20.10 -16.13
C SER A 45 51.63 -18.70 -15.56
N ASP A 46 52.77 -18.01 -15.62
CA ASP A 46 53.29 -16.99 -14.73
C ASP A 46 53.22 -15.55 -15.31
N ASP A 47 53.20 -14.61 -14.37
CA ASP A 47 53.67 -13.23 -14.34
C ASP A 47 53.15 -12.05 -15.22
N SER A 48 53.11 -10.92 -14.50
CA SER A 48 53.32 -9.52 -14.90
C SER A 48 52.13 -8.56 -15.05
N ALA A 49 52.24 -7.49 -14.26
CA ALA A 49 51.31 -6.38 -14.04
C ALA A 49 51.60 -5.19 -14.96
N GLU A 50 50.57 -4.46 -15.41
CA GLU A 50 50.49 -2.98 -15.34
C GLU A 50 49.18 -2.42 -15.97
N ASP A 51 48.56 -1.56 -15.17
CA ASP A 51 47.91 -0.27 -15.49
C ASP A 51 46.64 -0.08 -16.35
N GLN A 52 45.72 0.68 -15.74
CA GLN A 52 44.70 1.58 -16.31
C GLN A 52 43.79 1.10 -17.46
N GLN A 53 42.49 0.91 -17.15
CA GLN A 53 41.38 1.74 -17.65
C GLN A 53 40.02 1.08 -17.36
N ALA A 54 39.08 1.90 -16.87
CA ALA A 54 37.67 1.57 -16.75
C ALA A 54 37.07 1.18 -18.12
N LYS A 55 37.09 -0.11 -18.41
CA LYS A 55 36.32 -0.71 -19.50
C LYS A 55 35.22 -1.55 -18.87
N LYS A 56 33.97 -1.16 -19.15
CA LYS A 56 32.78 -1.99 -18.98
C LYS A 56 33.05 -3.34 -19.67
N GLN A 57 33.59 -4.28 -18.92
CA GLN A 57 33.81 -5.65 -19.34
C GLN A 57 32.44 -6.30 -19.47
N ARG A 58 31.90 -6.32 -20.70
CA ARG A 58 31.01 -7.39 -21.11
C ARG A 58 31.90 -8.62 -21.23
N MET A 59 32.04 -9.38 -20.15
CA MET A 59 32.64 -10.70 -20.20
C MET A 59 31.54 -11.73 -20.43
N ASP A 60 31.67 -12.37 -21.58
CA ASP A 60 31.52 -13.81 -21.78
C ASP A 60 30.15 -14.40 -21.45
N ALA A 61 29.27 -14.29 -22.43
CA ALA A 61 28.18 -15.23 -22.62
C ALA A 61 28.75 -16.49 -23.28
N ASP A 62 29.27 -17.41 -22.46
CA ASP A 62 29.47 -18.81 -22.84
C ASP A 62 29.15 -19.76 -21.66
N THR A 63 28.11 -19.41 -20.91
CA THR A 63 27.33 -20.37 -20.15
C THR A 63 26.16 -20.78 -21.02
N SER A 64 26.09 -22.08 -21.34
CA SER A 64 24.93 -22.72 -21.99
C SER A 64 23.63 -22.10 -21.45
N TYR A 65 22.92 -21.37 -22.30
CA TYR A 65 21.68 -20.71 -21.91
C TYR A 65 20.61 -21.77 -21.69
N GLU A 66 20.50 -22.27 -20.46
CA GLU A 66 19.40 -23.11 -20.03
C GLU A 66 18.30 -22.21 -19.47
N PRO A 67 17.11 -22.12 -20.13
CA PRO A 67 16.06 -21.24 -19.68
C PRO A 67 15.51 -21.70 -18.32
N TYR A 68 15.54 -20.81 -17.33
CA TYR A 68 15.00 -21.07 -15.99
C TYR A 68 13.71 -20.27 -15.81
N ILE A 69 12.58 -20.88 -16.18
CA ILE A 69 11.29 -20.19 -16.24
C ILE A 69 10.51 -20.35 -14.93
N MET A 70 10.17 -19.22 -14.30
CA MET A 70 9.25 -19.14 -13.16
C MET A 70 7.91 -18.54 -13.60
N LYS A 71 6.78 -19.12 -13.16
CA LYS A 71 5.44 -18.61 -13.47
C LYS A 71 4.88 -17.77 -12.30
N LEU A 72 4.55 -16.51 -12.56
CA LEU A 72 3.95 -15.57 -11.61
C LEU A 72 2.71 -14.92 -12.25
N PHE A 73 1.52 -15.17 -11.68
CA PHE A 73 0.25 -14.56 -12.11
C PHE A 73 0.02 -14.61 -13.63
N ASP A 74 0.01 -15.83 -14.18
CA ASP A 74 -0.19 -16.14 -15.61
C ASP A 74 0.86 -15.59 -16.58
N ARG A 75 2.03 -15.21 -16.07
CA ARG A 75 3.17 -14.79 -16.89
C ARG A 75 4.42 -15.55 -16.52
N SER A 76 5.22 -15.92 -17.52
CA SER A 76 6.54 -16.54 -17.36
C SER A 76 7.62 -15.47 -17.24
N ILE A 77 8.50 -15.61 -16.25
CA ILE A 77 9.74 -14.86 -16.12
C ILE A 77 10.89 -15.83 -16.35
N ASP A 78 11.76 -15.53 -17.30
CA ASP A 78 12.99 -16.28 -17.50
C ASP A 78 14.10 -15.68 -16.62
N LEU A 79 14.43 -16.41 -15.57
CA LEU A 79 15.42 -16.02 -14.57
C LEU A 79 16.86 -16.26 -15.06
N ALA A 80 17.08 -17.11 -16.06
CA ALA A 80 18.42 -17.38 -16.62
C ALA A 80 19.03 -16.16 -17.34
N ARG A 81 18.20 -15.15 -17.63
CA ARG A 81 18.64 -13.86 -18.18
C ARG A 81 19.26 -12.93 -17.14
N PHE A 82 19.13 -13.26 -15.85
CA PHE A 82 19.62 -12.43 -14.75
C PHE A 82 20.86 -13.09 -14.10
N ARG A 83 21.76 -12.27 -13.58
CA ARG A 83 22.93 -12.75 -12.84
C ARG A 83 22.47 -13.44 -11.55
N GLU A 84 23.19 -14.46 -11.10
CA GLU A 84 22.88 -15.21 -9.87
C GLU A 84 22.81 -14.32 -8.61
N ASN A 85 23.51 -13.18 -8.61
CA ASN A 85 23.48 -12.20 -7.52
C ASN A 85 22.35 -11.17 -7.63
N SER A 86 21.43 -11.31 -8.58
CA SER A 86 20.32 -10.38 -8.75
C SER A 86 19.28 -10.57 -7.64
N PRO A 87 18.90 -9.53 -6.89
CA PRO A 87 17.94 -9.68 -5.80
C PRO A 87 16.55 -10.01 -6.37
N LEU A 88 16.01 -11.16 -5.99
CA LEU A 88 14.73 -11.68 -6.49
C LEU A 88 13.55 -10.78 -6.11
N TYR A 89 13.58 -10.18 -4.92
CA TYR A 89 12.46 -9.39 -4.40
C TYR A 89 12.19 -8.11 -5.23
N PRO A 90 13.18 -7.25 -5.54
CA PRO A 90 12.99 -6.14 -6.48
C PRO A 90 12.47 -6.57 -7.85
N LEU A 91 12.94 -7.70 -8.37
CA LEU A 91 12.50 -8.23 -9.66
C LEU A 91 11.03 -8.63 -9.64
N CYS A 92 10.62 -9.43 -8.64
CA CYS A 92 9.21 -9.81 -8.44
C CYS A 92 8.32 -8.58 -8.20
N ARG A 93 8.79 -7.60 -7.42
CA ARG A 93 8.04 -6.35 -7.15
C ARG A 93 7.86 -5.52 -8.42
N ALA A 94 8.91 -5.33 -9.21
CA ALA A 94 8.84 -4.61 -10.47
C ALA A 94 7.90 -5.32 -11.46
N TRP A 95 7.94 -6.65 -11.50
CA TRP A 95 7.05 -7.46 -12.32
C TRP A 95 5.58 -7.32 -11.92
N MET A 96 5.28 -7.37 -10.62
CA MET A 96 3.93 -7.13 -10.10
C MET A 96 3.43 -5.73 -10.44
N LYS A 97 4.29 -4.71 -10.43
CA LYS A 97 3.93 -3.33 -10.86
C LYS A 97 3.69 -3.21 -12.37
N ASN A 98 4.41 -3.97 -13.18
CA ASN A 98 4.24 -3.96 -14.63
C ASN A 98 3.02 -4.82 -15.04
N GLN A 99 1.83 -4.45 -14.59
CA GLN A 99 0.56 -5.07 -15.00
C GLN A 99 -0.13 -4.16 -16.02
N PRO A 100 0.06 -4.38 -17.34
CA PRO A 100 -0.59 -3.56 -18.35
C PRO A 100 -2.13 -3.62 -18.25
N ARG A 101 -2.68 -4.76 -17.81
CA ARG A 101 -4.12 -4.95 -17.55
C ARG A 101 -4.63 -4.25 -16.28
N ALA A 102 -3.75 -3.94 -15.32
CA ALA A 102 -4.16 -3.25 -14.09
C ALA A 102 -4.26 -1.73 -14.27
N LYS A 103 -3.70 -1.17 -15.36
CA LYS A 103 -3.86 0.25 -15.68
C LYS A 103 -5.31 0.64 -16.00
N ASP A 104 -6.16 -0.33 -16.31
CA ASP A 104 -7.60 -0.11 -16.53
C ASP A 104 -8.40 -0.17 -15.22
N THR A 105 -7.82 -0.68 -14.12
CA THR A 105 -8.48 -0.82 -12.80
C THR A 105 -7.90 0.12 -11.75
N GLU A 106 -6.63 0.48 -11.84
CA GLU A 106 -6.18 1.74 -11.25
C GLU A 106 -6.79 2.84 -12.08
N VAL A 107 -7.96 3.27 -11.62
CA VAL A 107 -8.70 4.46 -12.02
C VAL A 107 -7.69 5.59 -12.18
N SER A 108 -7.10 5.69 -13.36
CA SER A 108 -6.89 6.97 -13.99
C SER A 108 -8.27 7.57 -13.90
N GLU A 109 -8.45 8.47 -12.93
CA GLU A 109 -9.59 9.33 -12.86
C GLU A 109 -9.67 9.98 -14.23
N VAL A 110 -10.41 9.36 -15.15
CA VAL A 110 -10.96 10.05 -16.29
C VAL A 110 -11.88 11.02 -15.61
N LYS A 111 -11.32 12.18 -15.26
CA LYS A 111 -12.02 13.41 -14.92
C LYS A 111 -12.80 13.72 -16.17
N VAL A 112 -13.90 13.00 -16.40
CA VAL A 112 -15.03 13.56 -17.12
C VAL A 112 -15.24 14.88 -16.39
N PRO A 113 -15.00 16.04 -17.04
CA PRO A 113 -15.20 17.30 -16.39
C PRO A 113 -16.70 17.37 -16.15
N ARG A 114 -17.11 16.96 -14.96
CA ARG A 114 -18.45 17.20 -14.46
C ARG A 114 -18.64 18.70 -14.68
N PRO A 115 -19.70 19.14 -15.39
CA PRO A 115 -19.88 20.55 -15.68
C PRO A 115 -19.75 21.29 -14.35
N ALA A 116 -18.75 22.17 -14.25
CA ALA A 116 -18.51 22.88 -13.02
C ALA A 116 -19.74 23.78 -12.80
N ILE A 117 -20.62 23.38 -11.86
CA ILE A 117 -21.76 24.19 -11.46
C ILE A 117 -21.17 25.50 -10.95
N LYS A 118 -21.32 26.57 -11.74
CA LYS A 118 -20.75 27.88 -11.43
C LYS A 118 -21.62 28.54 -10.37
N ARG A 119 -21.49 28.09 -9.13
CA ARG A 119 -22.17 28.75 -8.00
C ARG A 119 -21.64 30.16 -7.85
N GLU A 120 -22.55 31.11 -7.66
CA GLU A 120 -22.22 32.50 -7.38
C GLU A 120 -21.83 32.68 -5.91
N TYR A 121 -20.93 33.62 -5.65
CA TYR A 121 -20.59 33.99 -4.28
C TYR A 121 -21.59 35.03 -3.80
N ASN A 122 -22.41 34.66 -2.82
CA ASN A 122 -23.38 35.55 -2.20
C ASN A 122 -23.39 35.30 -0.68
N PRO A 123 -22.67 36.12 0.11
CA PRO A 123 -22.62 35.97 1.56
C PRO A 123 -23.91 36.42 2.26
N ASP A 124 -24.64 37.37 1.65
CA ASP A 124 -25.81 38.03 2.24
C ASP A 124 -27.12 37.29 1.90
N ILE A 125 -27.06 36.18 1.17
CA ILE A 125 -28.22 35.39 0.74
C ILE A 125 -29.12 34.96 1.91
N VAL A 126 -28.53 34.69 3.08
CA VAL A 126 -29.28 34.32 4.29
C VAL A 126 -30.12 35.50 4.78
N GLU A 127 -29.57 36.71 4.78
CA GLU A 127 -30.28 37.91 5.22
C GLU A 127 -31.36 38.31 4.21
N GLN A 128 -31.06 38.25 2.91
CA GLN A 128 -32.02 38.51 1.84
C GLN A 128 -33.21 37.56 1.90
N PHE A 129 -32.97 36.28 2.19
CA PHE A 129 -34.03 35.29 2.38
C PHE A 129 -34.86 35.59 3.63
N MET A 130 -34.23 35.83 4.78
CA MET A 130 -34.93 36.14 6.04
C MET A 130 -35.74 37.44 6.00
N ASN A 131 -35.29 38.43 5.22
CA ASN A 131 -35.99 39.71 5.04
C ASN A 131 -37.16 39.62 4.04
N GLY A 132 -37.29 38.51 3.32
CA GLY A 132 -38.30 38.33 2.27
C GLY A 132 -37.96 39.00 0.93
N ASP A 133 -36.74 39.52 0.77
CA ASP A 133 -36.23 40.06 -0.50
C ASP A 133 -36.02 38.95 -1.55
N LEU A 134 -35.80 37.72 -1.07
CA LEU A 134 -35.53 36.55 -1.89
C LEU A 134 -36.51 35.42 -1.54
N CYS A 135 -37.53 35.22 -2.38
CA CYS A 135 -38.60 34.25 -2.11
C CYS A 135 -38.25 32.80 -2.48
N GLU A 136 -37.31 32.59 -3.40
CA GLU A 136 -36.96 31.25 -3.90
C GLU A 136 -35.45 31.08 -4.04
N ILE A 137 -34.93 29.99 -3.50
CA ILE A 137 -33.51 29.63 -3.56
C ILE A 137 -33.34 28.52 -4.60
N THR A 138 -32.94 28.89 -5.82
CA THR A 138 -32.71 27.92 -6.90
C THR A 138 -31.39 27.16 -6.75
N GLU A 139 -30.37 27.80 -6.17
CA GLU A 139 -29.03 27.22 -6.03
C GLU A 139 -28.38 27.62 -4.70
N MET A 140 -27.56 26.70 -4.15
CA MET A 140 -26.79 27.00 -2.94
C MET A 140 -25.63 27.97 -3.25
N PRO A 141 -25.29 28.89 -2.33
CA PRO A 141 -24.17 29.80 -2.49
C PRO A 141 -22.86 29.03 -2.66
N ARG A 142 -21.90 29.65 -3.37
CA ARG A 142 -20.54 29.14 -3.45
C ARG A 142 -19.97 29.05 -2.02
N PRO A 143 -19.47 27.87 -1.60
CA PRO A 143 -18.85 27.78 -0.29
C PRO A 143 -17.57 28.65 -0.22
N GLU A 144 -17.13 29.03 0.97
CA GLU A 144 -15.97 29.92 1.15
C GLU A 144 -14.63 29.21 0.97
N PRO A 145 -13.62 29.80 0.31
CA PRO A 145 -12.35 29.11 0.09
C PRO A 145 -11.72 28.72 1.43
N ALA A 146 -11.47 27.43 1.64
CA ALA A 146 -10.91 26.92 2.90
C ALA A 146 -9.43 27.30 3.12
N HIS A 147 -8.82 28.13 2.26
CA HIS A 147 -7.43 28.59 2.25
C HIS A 147 -6.43 27.55 2.77
N ASP A 148 -6.14 27.59 4.08
CA ASP A 148 -5.10 26.82 4.74
C ASP A 148 -5.61 25.52 5.39
N MET A 149 -6.93 25.35 5.52
CA MET A 149 -7.54 24.22 6.20
C MET A 149 -7.95 23.13 5.20
N GLN A 150 -7.47 21.93 5.44
CA GLN A 150 -7.84 20.75 4.66
C GLN A 150 -9.14 20.14 5.20
N PRO A 151 -9.90 19.35 4.41
CA PRO A 151 -11.11 18.70 4.88
C PRO A 151 -10.87 17.65 5.98
N PHE A 152 -9.63 17.16 6.10
CA PHE A 152 -9.26 16.11 7.05
C PHE A 152 -8.00 16.50 7.82
N CYS A 153 -7.97 16.12 9.10
CA CYS A 153 -6.81 16.34 9.96
C CYS A 153 -5.72 15.31 9.64
N ILE A 154 -4.79 15.67 8.74
CA ILE A 154 -3.61 14.87 8.45
C ILE A 154 -2.56 15.12 9.52
N LYS A 155 -2.52 14.29 10.56
CA LYS A 155 -1.34 14.23 11.44
C LYS A 155 -0.28 13.43 10.70
N LYS A 156 0.76 14.11 10.19
CA LYS A 156 1.94 13.40 9.67
C LYS A 156 2.53 12.60 10.82
N ALA A 157 2.67 11.29 10.66
CA ALA A 157 3.38 10.48 11.63
C ALA A 157 4.82 11.00 11.70
N GLU A 158 5.25 11.44 12.88
CA GLU A 158 6.65 11.72 13.11
C GLU A 158 7.44 10.42 12.93
N PRO A 159 8.64 10.46 12.34
CA PRO A 159 9.49 9.29 12.25
C PRO A 159 9.78 8.80 13.67
N VAL A 160 9.16 7.69 14.05
CA VAL A 160 9.45 7.02 15.31
C VAL A 160 10.88 6.50 15.17
N GLY A 161 11.79 6.98 16.02
CA GLY A 161 13.15 6.44 16.12
C GLY A 161 13.16 4.98 16.57
N ASP A 162 14.33 4.41 16.81
CA ASP A 162 14.46 3.03 17.30
C ASP A 162 13.69 2.88 18.62
N PHE A 163 12.53 2.21 18.55
CA PHE A 163 11.67 1.96 19.70
C PHE A 163 11.97 0.58 20.28
N GLU A 164 12.48 0.54 21.52
CA GLU A 164 12.73 -0.71 22.21
C GLU A 164 11.41 -1.34 22.67
N ILE A 165 11.03 -2.44 22.00
CA ILE A 165 9.76 -3.16 22.16
C ILE A 165 9.48 -3.61 23.61
N ASN A 166 10.52 -3.71 24.46
CA ASN A 166 10.43 -4.29 25.80
C ASN A 166 10.66 -3.27 26.94
N GLN A 167 10.70 -1.96 26.67
CA GLN A 167 10.96 -0.95 27.71
C GLN A 167 9.71 -0.46 28.46
N SER A 168 8.49 -0.89 28.11
CA SER A 168 7.30 -0.42 28.82
C SER A 168 7.28 -0.98 30.24
N SER A 169 7.68 -0.15 31.21
CA SER A 169 7.64 -0.45 32.65
C SER A 169 6.24 -0.32 33.26
N LEU A 170 5.25 0.12 32.47
CA LEU A 170 3.88 0.32 32.90
C LEU A 170 3.11 -1.00 32.90
N ASP A 171 2.25 -1.15 33.90
CA ASP A 171 1.30 -2.26 33.95
C ASP A 171 0.33 -2.21 32.76
N LYS A 172 -0.20 -3.37 32.37
CA LYS A 172 -1.08 -3.52 31.22
C LYS A 172 -2.28 -2.58 31.31
N ASP A 173 -2.91 -2.48 32.48
CA ASP A 173 -4.12 -1.71 32.65
C ASP A 173 -3.85 -0.20 32.55
N ASP A 174 -2.70 0.27 33.07
CA ASP A 174 -2.25 1.65 32.93
C ASP A 174 -1.96 2.02 31.47
N LEU A 175 -1.28 1.14 30.74
CA LEU A 175 -1.01 1.33 29.31
C LEU A 175 -2.31 1.39 28.48
N MET A 176 -3.28 0.54 28.80
CA MET A 176 -4.58 0.56 28.14
C MET A 176 -5.34 1.87 28.42
N ASN A 177 -5.29 2.38 29.64
CA ASN A 177 -5.90 3.65 30.01
C ASN A 177 -5.25 4.83 29.27
N GLU A 178 -3.92 4.85 29.15
CA GLU A 178 -3.20 5.88 28.39
C GLU A 178 -3.61 5.86 26.91
N HIS A 179 -3.63 4.67 26.29
CA HIS A 179 -4.04 4.51 24.91
C HIS A 179 -5.50 4.95 24.70
N LEU A 180 -6.42 4.57 25.58
CA LEU A 180 -7.81 5.00 25.51
C LEU A 180 -7.94 6.52 25.58
N ALA A 181 -7.24 7.15 26.53
CA ALA A 181 -7.21 8.61 26.65
C ALA A 181 -6.62 9.28 25.40
N LYS A 182 -5.54 8.73 24.84
CA LYS A 182 -4.91 9.22 23.60
C LYS A 182 -5.85 9.10 22.40
N TRP A 183 -6.50 7.96 22.21
CA TRP A 183 -7.45 7.74 21.12
C TRP A 183 -8.71 8.60 21.27
N LYS A 184 -9.18 8.83 22.50
CA LYS A 184 -10.27 9.78 22.77
C LYS A 184 -9.87 11.18 22.33
N LYS A 185 -8.69 11.68 22.75
CA LYS A 185 -8.16 12.97 22.30
C LYS A 185 -8.04 13.04 20.78
N ILE A 186 -7.53 12.00 20.11
CA ILE A 186 -7.43 11.97 18.64
C ILE A 186 -8.81 12.12 18.02
N ARG A 187 -9.80 11.35 18.48
CA ARG A 187 -11.19 11.45 18.00
C ARG A 187 -11.74 12.86 18.21
N ASP A 188 -11.61 13.41 19.41
CA ASP A 188 -12.10 14.75 19.74
C ASP A 188 -11.44 15.80 18.83
N THR A 189 -10.13 15.70 18.59
CA THR A 189 -9.44 16.61 17.64
C THR A 189 -9.96 16.50 16.21
N TRP A 190 -10.34 15.30 15.76
CA TRP A 190 -10.92 15.11 14.42
C TRP A 190 -12.32 15.68 14.31
N ILE A 191 -13.15 15.48 15.34
CA ILE A 191 -14.51 16.03 15.40
C ILE A 191 -14.43 17.56 15.39
N SER A 192 -13.67 18.17 16.30
CA SER A 192 -13.53 19.62 16.35
C SER A 192 -12.94 20.20 15.07
N HIS A 193 -11.97 19.52 14.45
CA HIS A 193 -11.42 19.96 13.17
C HIS A 193 -12.47 19.88 12.05
N ARG A 194 -13.29 18.82 12.01
CA ARG A 194 -14.37 18.68 11.04
C ARG A 194 -15.39 19.80 11.20
N GLU A 195 -15.82 20.06 12.42
CA GLU A 195 -16.76 21.15 12.74
C GLU A 195 -16.21 22.51 12.33
N GLN A 196 -14.93 22.80 12.63
CA GLN A 196 -14.28 24.04 12.23
C GLN A 196 -14.19 24.18 10.70
N TYR A 197 -13.83 23.10 10.01
CA TYR A 197 -13.78 23.08 8.55
C TYR A 197 -15.18 23.29 7.95
N GLU A 198 -16.19 22.59 8.46
CA GLU A 198 -17.58 22.72 8.03
C GLU A 198 -18.10 24.14 8.25
N ALA A 199 -17.87 24.73 9.44
CA ALA A 199 -18.29 26.08 9.75
C ALA A 199 -17.62 27.14 8.86
N LYS A 200 -16.32 27.01 8.59
CA LYS A 200 -15.60 27.95 7.72
C LYS A 200 -16.00 27.80 6.25
N ARG A 201 -16.09 26.56 5.76
CA ARG A 201 -16.31 26.28 4.34
C ARG A 201 -17.78 26.43 3.95
N TYR A 202 -18.69 25.94 4.78
CA TYR A 202 -20.11 25.76 4.48
C TYR A 202 -21.03 26.51 5.44
N GLY A 203 -20.51 27.41 6.30
CA GLY A 203 -21.30 28.10 7.31
C GLY A 203 -22.48 28.89 6.73
N THR A 204 -22.29 29.62 5.64
CA THR A 204 -23.38 30.35 4.95
C THR A 204 -24.44 29.41 4.41
N SER A 205 -24.03 28.32 3.74
CA SER A 205 -24.96 27.32 3.23
C SER A 205 -25.74 26.58 4.31
N LEU A 206 -25.11 26.29 5.46
CA LEU A 206 -25.80 25.63 6.58
C LEU A 206 -26.82 26.56 7.24
N LYS A 207 -26.48 27.84 7.44
CA LYS A 207 -27.44 28.84 7.92
C LYS A 207 -28.63 29.01 6.98
N LEU A 208 -28.38 28.95 5.67
CA LEU A 208 -29.43 29.04 4.65
C LEU A 208 -30.36 27.82 4.70
N LEU A 209 -29.81 26.61 4.88
CA LEU A 209 -30.61 25.40 5.06
C LEU A 209 -31.44 25.45 6.35
N GLU A 210 -30.85 25.94 7.45
CA GLU A 210 -31.58 26.14 8.71
C GLU A 210 -32.68 27.20 8.58
N ALA A 211 -32.49 28.22 7.74
CA ALA A 211 -33.53 29.20 7.43
C ALA A 211 -34.70 28.56 6.69
N LEU A 212 -34.40 27.77 5.65
CA LEU A 212 -35.39 27.04 4.86
C LEU A 212 -36.20 26.06 5.71
N GLU A 213 -35.54 25.30 6.60
CA GLU A 213 -36.22 24.34 7.48
C GLU A 213 -37.22 25.00 8.44
N ARG A 214 -37.03 26.27 8.80
CA ARG A 214 -37.92 26.99 9.73
C ARG A 214 -39.17 27.56 9.07
N GLU A 215 -39.19 27.67 7.74
CA GLU A 215 -40.32 28.22 6.98
C GLU A 215 -41.36 27.16 6.57
N ASP A 216 -40.98 25.88 6.58
CA ASP A 216 -41.86 24.70 6.39
C ASP A 216 -42.61 24.30 7.69
#